data_AF-A0A2J0YSF2-F1
#
_entry.id   AF-A0A2J0YSF2-F1
#
_cell.length_a   1.000
_cell.length_b   1.000
_cell.length_c   1.000
_cell.angle_alpha   90.00
_cell.angle_beta   90.00
_cell.angle_gamma   90.00
#
_symmetry.space_group_name_H-M   'P 1'
#
loop_
_entity.id
_entity.type
_entity.pdbx_description
1 polymer ?
#
loop_
_entity_poly.entity_id
_entity_poly.type
_entity_poly.pdbx_seq_one_letter_code
_entity_poly.pdbx_strand_id
1 'polypeptide(L)'
;KIVGLDDWKEAGSDYSKPVEGLKALDRYTIQIKLTKPYPQLTYTFAMGFAGIVPKEAVDKYGRELSVHPVGSGPYRMVSHNNTKTILEKNPNYRREIFDLAGSGYDAQKHGGLGIESLDGQVIPIVDRIEA
;
A
#
# COMPACT_ATOMS: atom_id res chain seq x y z
N LYS A 1 -16.67 -1.61 -11.19
CA LYS A 1 -17.25 -0.35 -11.76
C LYS A 1 -16.26 0.43 -12.63
N ILE A 2 -15.13 -0.15 -13.02
CA ILE A 2 -14.16 0.46 -13.95
C ILE A 2 -14.49 -0.08 -15.34
N VAL A 3 -14.43 0.77 -16.37
CA VAL A 3 -14.78 0.35 -17.74
C VAL A 3 -13.85 -0.76 -18.22
N GLY A 4 -14.42 -1.85 -18.72
CA GLY A 4 -13.67 -3.03 -19.22
C GLY A 4 -12.99 -3.90 -18.17
N LEU A 5 -13.10 -3.57 -16.87
CA LEU A 5 -12.44 -4.36 -15.82
C LEU A 5 -13.10 -5.73 -15.61
N ASP A 6 -14.42 -5.79 -15.71
CA ASP A 6 -15.16 -7.05 -15.51
C ASP A 6 -14.87 -8.02 -16.68
N ASP A 7 -14.90 -7.53 -17.92
CA ASP A 7 -14.48 -8.29 -19.11
C ASP A 7 -13.03 -8.81 -19.01
N TRP A 8 -12.10 -7.97 -18.52
CA TRP A 8 -10.71 -8.37 -18.30
C TRP A 8 -10.58 -9.49 -17.26
N LYS A 9 -11.39 -9.47 -16.20
CA LYS A 9 -11.43 -10.56 -15.21
C LYS A 9 -11.94 -11.85 -15.80
N GLU A 10 -13.04 -11.80 -16.56
CA GLU A 10 -13.62 -12.96 -17.25
C GLU A 10 -12.66 -13.55 -18.30
N ALA A 11 -11.86 -12.70 -18.94
CA ALA A 11 -10.80 -13.11 -19.87
C ALA A 11 -9.53 -13.65 -19.18
N GLY A 12 -9.57 -13.93 -17.87
CA GLY A 12 -8.48 -14.59 -17.15
C GLY A 12 -7.45 -13.65 -16.51
N SER A 13 -7.73 -12.34 -16.45
CA SER A 13 -6.87 -11.36 -15.74
C SER A 13 -5.44 -11.27 -16.31
N ASP A 14 -5.29 -11.33 -17.63
CA ASP A 14 -4.00 -11.20 -18.30
C ASP A 14 -3.48 -9.75 -18.23
N TYR A 15 -2.45 -9.52 -17.40
CA TYR A 15 -1.83 -8.20 -17.20
C TYR A 15 -1.10 -7.64 -18.43
N SER A 16 -0.92 -8.43 -19.51
CA SER A 16 -0.41 -7.93 -20.79
C SER A 16 -1.49 -7.21 -21.61
N LYS A 17 -2.76 -7.41 -21.28
CA LYS A 17 -3.90 -6.79 -21.97
C LYS A 17 -4.28 -5.47 -21.32
N PRO A 18 -4.59 -4.43 -22.12
CA PRO A 18 -5.08 -3.18 -21.57
C PRO A 18 -6.49 -3.34 -21.00
N VAL A 19 -6.78 -2.58 -19.95
CA VAL A 19 -8.14 -2.38 -19.44
C VAL A 19 -8.58 -0.99 -19.87
N GLU A 20 -9.69 -0.85 -20.61
CA GLU A 20 -10.10 0.44 -21.19
C GLU A 20 -10.13 1.56 -20.14
N GLY A 21 -10.66 1.26 -18.96
CA GLY A 21 -10.81 2.20 -17.87
C GLY A 21 -9.57 2.41 -17.00
N LEU A 22 -8.43 1.80 -17.30
CA LEU A 22 -7.16 2.01 -16.58
C LEU A 22 -6.06 2.36 -17.56
N LYS A 23 -5.53 3.58 -17.46
CA LYS A 23 -4.44 4.06 -18.32
C LYS A 23 -3.38 4.79 -17.51
N ALA A 24 -2.12 4.51 -17.78
CA ALA A 24 -1.03 5.42 -17.42
C ALA A 24 -0.90 6.44 -18.56
N LEU A 25 -1.20 7.71 -18.27
CA LEU A 25 -1.06 8.78 -19.26
C LEU A 25 0.41 9.22 -19.38
N ASP A 26 1.14 9.15 -18.27
CA ASP A 26 2.58 9.38 -18.18
C ASP A 26 3.15 8.66 -16.93
N ARG A 27 4.40 8.96 -16.57
CA ARG A 27 5.12 8.33 -15.44
C ARG A 27 4.46 8.58 -14.07
N TYR A 28 3.75 9.69 -13.90
CA TYR A 28 3.19 10.14 -12.63
C TYR A 28 1.67 10.40 -12.68
N THR A 29 1.04 10.18 -13.84
CA THR A 29 -0.40 10.39 -14.05
C THR A 29 -1.10 9.11 -14.49
N ILE A 30 -2.11 8.68 -13.73
CA ILE A 30 -3.03 7.61 -14.11
C ILE A 30 -4.44 8.16 -14.35
N GLN A 31 -5.16 7.56 -15.28
CA GLN A 31 -6.57 7.81 -15.54
C GLN A 31 -7.39 6.57 -15.19
N ILE A 32 -8.47 6.79 -14.45
CA ILE A 32 -9.44 5.77 -14.08
C ILE A 32 -10.81 6.19 -14.62
N LYS A 33 -11.32 5.45 -15.63
CA LYS A 33 -12.65 5.67 -16.21
C LYS A 33 -13.65 4.72 -15.56
N LEU A 34 -14.70 5.27 -14.99
CA LEU A 34 -15.77 4.51 -14.36
C LEU A 34 -16.95 4.29 -15.31
N THR A 35 -17.68 3.19 -15.13
CA THR A 35 -18.92 2.94 -15.88
C THR A 35 -20.08 3.81 -15.41
N LYS A 36 -20.01 4.32 -14.17
CA LYS A 36 -20.96 5.24 -13.56
C LYS A 36 -20.32 5.99 -12.39
N PRO A 37 -20.88 7.14 -11.94
CA PRO A 37 -20.39 7.83 -10.76
C PRO A 37 -20.27 6.88 -9.54
N TYR A 38 -19.14 6.95 -8.84
CA TYR A 38 -18.88 6.16 -7.64
C TYR A 38 -18.17 7.01 -6.57
N PRO A 39 -18.94 7.69 -5.70
CA PRO A 39 -18.38 8.59 -4.69
C PRO A 39 -17.41 7.92 -3.71
N GLN A 40 -17.53 6.61 -3.49
CA GLN A 40 -16.71 5.86 -2.55
C GLN A 40 -15.37 5.38 -3.13
N LEU A 41 -15.00 5.82 -4.35
CA LEU A 41 -13.78 5.38 -5.02
C LEU A 41 -12.52 5.70 -4.20
N THR A 42 -12.43 6.92 -3.67
CA THR A 42 -11.27 7.36 -2.87
C THR A 42 -11.15 6.55 -1.58
N TYR A 43 -12.27 6.27 -0.90
CA TYR A 43 -12.28 5.39 0.26
C TYR A 43 -11.81 3.98 -0.10
N THR A 44 -12.25 3.44 -1.23
CA THR A 44 -11.82 2.12 -1.74
C THR A 44 -10.30 2.07 -1.92
N PHE A 45 -9.68 3.14 -2.44
CA PHE A 45 -8.23 3.22 -2.62
C PHE A 45 -7.45 3.41 -1.32
N ALA A 46 -8.11 3.83 -0.23
CA ALA A 46 -7.49 3.90 1.09
C ALA A 46 -7.49 2.55 1.83
N MET A 47 -8.19 1.53 1.32
CA MET A 47 -8.26 0.20 1.94
C MET A 47 -7.03 -0.63 1.59
N GLY A 48 -6.61 -1.52 2.51
CA GLY A 48 -5.40 -2.33 2.35
C GLY A 48 -5.36 -3.23 1.10
N PHE A 49 -6.51 -3.68 0.59
CA PHE A 49 -6.57 -4.48 -0.63
C PHE A 49 -6.25 -3.68 -1.90
N ALA A 50 -6.27 -2.35 -1.84
CA ALA A 50 -5.92 -1.46 -2.95
C ALA A 50 -4.43 -1.10 -2.96
N GLY A 51 -3.60 -1.79 -2.16
CA GLY A 51 -2.15 -1.62 -2.15
C GLY A 51 -1.54 -1.85 -3.53
N ILE A 52 -0.64 -0.95 -3.93
CA ILE A 52 0.09 -1.04 -5.20
C ILE A 52 1.31 -1.94 -5.03
N VAL A 53 1.45 -2.89 -5.95
CA VAL A 53 2.57 -3.82 -6.00
C VAL A 53 3.33 -3.68 -7.32
N PRO A 54 4.66 -3.89 -7.33
CA PRO A 54 5.44 -3.85 -8.56
C PRO A 54 5.10 -5.04 -9.47
N LYS A 55 4.99 -4.80 -10.78
CA LYS A 55 4.63 -5.82 -11.77
C LYS A 55 5.62 -7.00 -11.74
N GLU A 56 6.91 -6.71 -11.62
CA GLU A 56 7.97 -7.71 -11.57
C GLU A 56 7.85 -8.65 -10.36
N ALA A 57 7.27 -8.20 -9.25
CA ALA A 57 7.00 -9.08 -8.11
C ALA A 57 5.79 -9.98 -8.37
N VAL A 58 4.75 -9.46 -9.04
CA VAL A 58 3.61 -10.28 -9.48
C VAL A 58 4.08 -11.36 -10.46
N ASP A 59 4.91 -11.00 -11.44
CA ASP A 59 5.45 -11.94 -12.43
C ASP A 59 6.36 -12.99 -11.79
N LYS A 60 7.18 -12.60 -10.80
CA LYS A 60 8.12 -13.49 -10.12
C LYS A 60 7.45 -14.45 -9.14
N TYR A 61 6.56 -13.95 -8.28
CA TYR A 61 6.00 -14.72 -7.17
C TYR A 61 4.61 -15.28 -7.47
N GLY A 62 3.87 -14.71 -8.42
CA GLY A 62 2.53 -15.17 -8.79
C GLY A 62 1.62 -15.36 -7.57
N ARG A 63 1.19 -16.61 -7.34
CA ARG A 63 0.30 -16.97 -6.23
C ARG A 63 0.96 -16.84 -4.85
N GLU A 64 2.28 -16.80 -4.79
CA GLU A 64 3.06 -16.69 -3.55
C GLU A 64 3.37 -15.24 -3.17
N LEU A 65 2.87 -14.26 -3.93
CA LEU A 65 3.08 -12.83 -3.62
C LEU A 65 2.61 -12.46 -2.20
N SER A 66 1.58 -13.13 -1.68
CA SER A 66 1.08 -12.90 -0.32
C SER A 66 2.09 -13.26 0.77
N VAL A 67 2.95 -14.25 0.53
CA VAL A 67 4.02 -14.68 1.46
C VAL A 67 5.38 -14.05 1.11
N HIS A 68 5.49 -13.43 -0.07
CA HIS A 68 6.62 -12.61 -0.51
C HIS A 68 6.20 -11.18 -0.88
N PRO A 69 5.59 -10.41 0.05
CA PRO A 69 5.05 -9.10 -0.29
C PRO A 69 6.17 -8.13 -0.63
N VAL A 70 5.97 -7.40 -1.73
CA VAL A 70 6.85 -6.31 -2.19
C VAL A 70 6.01 -5.05 -2.36
N GLY A 71 6.45 -3.95 -1.75
CA GLY A 71 5.74 -2.67 -1.82
C GLY A 71 6.64 -1.49 -1.46
N SER A 72 6.06 -0.29 -1.50
CA SER A 72 6.75 0.98 -1.24
C SER A 72 6.63 1.45 0.22
N GLY A 73 6.26 0.55 1.13
CA GLY A 73 6.00 0.84 2.54
C GLY A 73 7.26 1.08 3.38
N PRO A 74 7.08 1.51 4.64
CA PRO A 74 8.18 1.78 5.57
C PRO A 74 8.99 0.53 5.94
N TYR A 75 8.39 -0.66 5.86
CA TYR A 75 9.05 -1.92 6.20
C TYR A 75 8.99 -2.91 5.04
N ARG A 76 10.00 -3.79 4.95
CA ARG A 76 10.05 -4.90 4.00
C ARG A 76 10.05 -6.24 4.72
N MET A 77 9.47 -7.25 4.08
CA MET A 77 9.42 -8.61 4.61
C MET A 77 10.80 -9.26 4.58
N VAL A 78 11.26 -9.74 5.74
CA VAL A 78 12.48 -10.56 5.86
C VAL A 78 12.09 -12.04 5.82
N SER A 79 11.10 -12.42 6.62
CA SER A 79 10.60 -13.80 6.67
C SER A 79 9.18 -13.83 7.24
N HIS A 80 8.36 -14.73 6.71
CA HIS A 80 7.03 -15.01 7.24
C HIS A 80 6.83 -16.53 7.33
N ASN A 81 6.34 -17.00 8.47
CA ASN A 81 5.85 -18.35 8.66
C ASN A 81 4.63 -18.34 9.60
N ASN A 82 4.08 -19.52 9.88
CA ASN A 82 2.86 -19.67 10.69
C ASN A 82 2.97 -19.15 12.14
N THR A 83 4.17 -18.95 12.67
CA THR A 83 4.40 -18.54 14.06
C THR A 83 5.12 -17.21 14.20
N LYS A 84 5.75 -16.71 13.13
CA LYS A 84 6.59 -15.52 13.20
C LYS A 84 6.63 -14.75 11.88
N THR A 85 6.47 -13.45 11.99
CA THR A 85 6.72 -12.48 10.92
C THR A 85 7.85 -11.56 11.33
N ILE A 86 8.84 -11.40 10.46
CA ILE A 86 9.99 -10.50 10.67
C ILE A 86 9.98 -9.47 9.54
N LEU A 87 9.92 -8.21 9.93
CA LEU A 87 10.03 -7.07 9.04
C LEU A 87 11.24 -6.23 9.44
N GLU A 88 11.88 -5.62 8.46
CA GLU A 88 12.96 -4.65 8.69
C GLU A 88 12.68 -3.34 7.96
N LYS A 89 13.32 -2.27 8.43
CA LYS A 89 13.25 -0.95 7.82
C LYS A 89 13.58 -1.01 6.33
N ASN A 90 12.74 -0.39 5.51
CA ASN A 90 13.03 -0.20 4.10
C ASN A 90 14.00 0.98 3.94
N PRO A 91 15.26 0.76 3.55
CA PRO A 91 16.26 1.83 3.43
C PRO A 91 15.92 2.84 2.33
N ASN A 92 15.03 2.48 1.40
CA ASN A 92 14.58 3.33 0.30
C ASN A 92 13.22 3.98 0.59
N TYR A 93 12.69 3.87 1.81
CA TYR A 93 11.45 4.56 2.15
C TYR A 93 11.65 6.07 2.06
N ARG A 94 10.63 6.76 1.55
CA ARG A 94 10.61 8.22 1.47
C ARG A 94 10.84 8.82 2.86
N ARG A 95 11.50 9.97 2.90
CA ARG A 95 11.65 10.71 4.16
C ARG A 95 10.29 11.28 4.57
N GLU A 96 9.65 10.61 5.52
CA GLU A 96 8.36 11.00 6.10
C GLU A 96 8.58 11.32 7.58
N ILE A 97 8.03 12.44 8.03
CA ILE A 97 8.11 12.87 9.43
C ILE A 97 6.85 12.39 10.13
N PHE A 98 7.01 11.79 11.31
CA PHE A 98 5.90 11.48 12.18
C PHE A 98 5.32 12.79 12.72
N ASP A 99 4.19 13.21 12.16
CA ASP A 99 3.46 14.41 12.55
C ASP A 99 2.28 14.02 13.43
N LEU A 100 2.47 14.22 14.73
CA LEU A 100 1.49 13.87 15.75
C LEU A 100 0.23 14.71 15.60
N ALA A 101 0.38 16.03 15.39
CA ALA A 101 -0.72 16.96 15.26
C ALA A 101 -1.54 16.69 13.98
N GLY A 102 -0.87 16.50 12.84
CA GLY A 102 -1.50 16.16 11.56
C GLY A 102 -2.22 14.81 11.57
N SER A 103 -1.81 13.88 12.43
CA SER A 103 -2.48 12.60 12.65
C SER A 103 -3.73 12.70 13.53
N GLY A 104 -4.10 13.90 13.99
CA GLY A 104 -5.28 14.14 14.82
C GLY A 104 -5.08 13.84 16.31
N TYR A 105 -3.85 13.97 16.80
CA TYR A 105 -3.55 13.74 18.22
C TYR A 105 -4.27 14.74 19.13
N ASP A 106 -4.89 14.20 20.18
CA ASP A 106 -5.56 14.92 21.24
C ASP A 106 -4.94 14.52 22.58
N ALA A 107 -4.22 15.44 23.23
CA ALA A 107 -3.50 15.17 24.47
C ALA A 107 -4.42 14.69 25.60
N GLN A 108 -5.68 15.13 25.64
CA GLN A 108 -6.61 14.68 26.68
C GLN A 108 -7.03 13.23 26.49
N LYS A 109 -7.06 12.76 25.24
CA LYS A 109 -7.45 11.39 24.90
C LYS A 109 -6.25 10.45 24.83
N HIS A 110 -5.08 10.95 24.43
CA HIS A 110 -3.94 10.13 24.00
C HIS A 110 -2.68 10.31 24.86
N GLY A 111 -2.64 11.25 25.81
CA GLY A 111 -1.43 11.60 26.59
C GLY A 111 -0.83 10.49 27.46
N GLY A 112 -1.49 9.34 27.59
CA GLY A 112 -0.97 8.16 28.29
C GLY A 112 -0.17 7.19 27.39
N LEU A 113 -0.09 7.44 26.08
CA LEU A 113 0.48 6.50 25.12
C LEU A 113 2.01 6.66 24.94
N GLY A 114 2.60 7.77 25.38
CA GLY A 114 4.04 8.05 25.26
C GLY A 114 4.52 8.33 23.83
N ILE A 115 3.59 8.53 22.90
CA ILE A 115 3.85 8.75 21.47
C ILE A 115 4.29 10.18 21.16
N GLU A 116 4.15 11.11 22.12
CA GLU A 116 4.59 12.50 21.99
C GLU A 116 6.09 12.60 21.74
N SER A 117 6.87 11.67 22.31
CA SER A 117 8.31 11.57 22.09
C SER A 117 8.71 11.20 20.66
N LEU A 118 7.75 10.71 19.87
CA LEU A 118 7.95 10.31 18.47
C LEU A 118 7.72 11.47 17.50
N ASP A 119 7.09 12.56 17.94
CA ASP A 119 6.80 13.71 17.09
C ASP A 119 8.09 14.29 16.49
N GLY A 120 8.07 14.57 15.18
CA GLY A 120 9.23 15.06 14.44
C GLY A 120 10.27 13.99 14.05
N GLN A 121 10.12 12.73 14.49
CA GLN A 121 11.03 11.66 14.08
C GLN A 121 10.78 11.22 12.64
N VAL A 122 11.83 10.71 11.98
CA VAL A 122 11.72 10.18 10.61
C VAL A 122 11.24 8.73 10.64
N ILE A 123 10.15 8.45 9.93
CA ILE A 123 9.62 7.10 9.73
C ILE A 123 10.52 6.34 8.73
N PRO A 124 10.81 5.05 8.94
CA PRO A 124 10.38 4.21 10.06
C PRO A 124 11.29 4.39 11.29
N ILE A 125 10.65 4.44 12.46
CA ILE A 125 11.28 4.75 13.75
C ILE A 125 12.05 3.56 14.31
N VAL A 126 11.49 2.35 14.22
CA VAL A 126 12.16 1.12 14.68
C VAL A 126 12.86 0.43 13.52
N ASP A 127 13.98 -0.23 13.79
CA ASP A 127 14.75 -0.91 12.75
C ASP A 127 14.15 -2.25 12.34
N ARG A 128 13.48 -2.93 13.28
CA ARG A 128 12.98 -4.29 13.10
C ARG A 128 11.70 -4.53 13.90
N ILE A 129 10.77 -5.24 13.29
CA ILE A 129 9.50 -5.66 13.90
C ILE A 129 9.47 -7.18 13.87
N GLU A 130 9.14 -7.78 15.01
CA GLU A 130 8.89 -9.22 15.14
C GLU A 130 7.53 -9.41 15.80
N ALA A 131 6.66 -10.16 15.13
CA ALA A 131 5.29 -10.46 15.58
C ALA A 131 4.96 -11.93 15.39
#